data_AF-A0AAW0DVZ3-F1
#
_entry.id   AF-A0AAW0DVZ3-F1
#
_cell.length_a   1.000
_cell.length_b   1.000
_cell.length_c   1.000
_cell.angle_alpha   90.00
_cell.angle_beta   90.00
_cell.angle_gamma   90.00
#
_symmetry.space_group_name_H-M   'P 1'
#
loop_
_entity.id
_entity.type
_entity.pdbx_description
1 polymer ?
#
loop_
_entity_poly.entity_id
_entity_poly.type
_entity_poly.pdbx_seq_one_letter_code
_entity_poly.pdbx_strand_id
1 'polypeptide(L)'
;MLFPRRVCLVGAALLTASARAQTQTPSPIIDVGYAKYQGFMDTATNITQFLGVRYAAPPIGDLRFRAPAAPANEPGVQVATFQPNWCMQSGDGTNPVNPLRQKREAAQAPEDCLFLNVYYPSDAAGTPPKKLLPTLVWIHGGGYLGGAAIGASGEDVVIRGNREVVVVVIQYRLGVFGFLAGSEVKKNGNLNAGLLDQDFALRWVNQHVSKFGGDPEKVTIWGQSAGAGSVLQHVIAHGGKTEPQLFRGAITSSTFLPSQYHYDDYVPEWIFKQVLTQTNCTKAPDGMACLRAVDQAVLQTANTNINTAGFYGTFLTVPVVDGTFITQRPTLSLLQGKVNGQALLSTTNVNEGIDFVNQSVKTTAAEYAYDLFPNFRAIESGVVGALYRGLGDDLFQTNLVQGESIFICPTYYLLNAFRGRAFKGEFAVPPALHSDDYLYYWPNGVAPPFNNKDFIDAFAQVFTSFIVNLDPNKKLAPTILPKWNHYSDGLGGTEMLFNKTEDGKPVIKQVKTGLKLLERCLFWESVGGLTGQ
;
A
#
# COMPACT_ATOMS: atom_id res chain seq x y z
N MET A 1 84.87 22.87 3.76
CA MET A 1 83.40 22.88 3.88
C MET A 1 82.86 23.60 2.64
N LEU A 2 82.64 22.94 1.50
CA LEU A 2 81.39 22.25 1.07
C LEU A 2 80.16 23.16 1.33
N PHE A 3 79.41 23.73 0.38
CA PHE A 3 79.18 23.54 -1.06
C PHE A 3 78.68 24.86 -1.71
N PRO A 4 78.90 25.12 -3.02
CA PRO A 4 78.13 26.11 -3.78
C PRO A 4 76.90 25.48 -4.45
N ARG A 5 75.79 26.25 -4.51
CA ARG A 5 74.51 25.89 -5.14
C ARG A 5 74.67 25.67 -6.64
N ARG A 6 74.24 24.51 -7.16
CA ARG A 6 73.98 24.27 -8.58
C ARG A 6 72.47 24.35 -8.85
N VAL A 7 72.11 25.16 -9.84
CA VAL A 7 70.78 25.26 -10.44
C VAL A 7 70.53 23.98 -11.26
N CYS A 8 69.43 23.28 -11.01
CA CYS A 8 68.92 22.21 -11.88
C CYS A 8 67.70 22.73 -12.65
N LEU A 9 67.80 22.77 -13.97
CA LEU A 9 66.65 22.86 -14.87
C LEU A 9 65.88 21.54 -14.83
N VAL A 10 64.62 21.56 -14.43
CA VAL A 10 63.69 20.43 -14.59
C VAL A 10 62.85 20.70 -15.83
N GLY A 11 63.04 19.89 -16.87
CA GLY A 11 62.20 19.91 -18.06
C GLY A 11 60.79 19.38 -17.76
N ALA A 12 59.77 20.13 -18.13
CA ALA A 12 58.38 19.72 -18.02
C ALA A 12 58.05 18.73 -19.16
N ALA A 13 57.84 17.47 -18.83
CA ALA A 13 57.22 16.49 -19.72
C ALA A 13 55.70 16.65 -19.64
N LEU A 14 55.08 17.06 -20.75
CA LEU A 14 53.62 17.10 -20.92
C LEU A 14 53.08 15.67 -21.06
N LEU A 15 52.50 15.15 -19.98
CA LEU A 15 51.66 13.95 -20.00
C LEU A 15 50.28 14.34 -20.55
N THR A 16 50.02 14.02 -21.83
CA THR A 16 48.68 14.09 -22.40
C THR A 16 47.83 12.96 -21.84
N ALA A 17 46.99 13.26 -20.85
CA ALA A 17 45.93 12.36 -20.41
C ALA A 17 44.89 12.23 -21.54
N SER A 18 44.89 11.09 -22.21
CA SER A 18 43.80 10.73 -23.13
C SER A 18 42.54 10.47 -22.31
N ALA A 19 41.59 11.41 -22.36
CA ALA A 19 40.26 11.19 -21.82
C ALA A 19 39.60 10.05 -22.60
N ARG A 20 39.51 8.88 -21.98
CA ARG A 20 38.65 7.80 -22.45
C ARG A 20 37.22 8.34 -22.41
N ALA A 21 36.62 8.57 -23.57
CA ALA A 21 35.19 8.81 -23.66
C ALA A 21 34.48 7.63 -22.97
N GLN A 22 33.90 7.88 -21.80
CA GLN A 22 32.89 6.98 -21.25
C GLN A 22 31.78 6.95 -22.29
N THR A 23 31.60 5.79 -22.93
CA THR A 23 30.43 5.51 -23.75
C THR A 23 29.22 5.71 -22.86
N GLN A 24 28.51 6.82 -23.01
CA GLN A 24 27.22 7.03 -22.39
C GLN A 24 26.32 5.90 -22.89
N THR A 25 25.95 4.99 -21.99
CA THR A 25 24.92 4.00 -22.28
C THR A 25 23.68 4.76 -22.73
N PRO A 26 23.08 4.44 -23.90
CA PRO A 26 21.91 5.15 -24.39
C PRO A 26 20.80 5.13 -23.33
N SER A 27 20.30 6.29 -22.92
CA SER A 27 19.15 6.36 -22.04
C SER A 27 17.91 5.90 -22.80
N PRO A 28 17.16 4.89 -22.31
CA PRO A 28 15.99 4.38 -23.00
C PRO A 28 14.88 5.44 -23.03
N ILE A 29 14.27 5.63 -24.19
CA ILE A 29 13.14 6.54 -24.39
C ILE A 29 11.90 5.73 -24.74
N ILE A 30 10.81 5.95 -24.00
CA ILE A 30 9.51 5.31 -24.25
C ILE A 30 8.46 6.39 -24.55
N ASP A 31 7.76 6.25 -25.67
CA ASP A 31 6.67 7.13 -26.10
C ASP A 31 5.33 6.55 -25.67
N VAL A 32 4.69 7.13 -24.64
CA VAL A 32 3.38 6.69 -24.16
C VAL A 32 2.21 7.32 -24.92
N GLY A 33 2.47 8.19 -25.90
CA GLY A 33 1.48 8.82 -26.78
C GLY A 33 1.27 10.29 -26.45
N TYR A 34 0.96 10.61 -25.19
CA TYR A 34 0.85 11.99 -24.72
C TYR A 34 2.20 12.60 -24.32
N ALA A 35 3.22 11.78 -24.06
CA ALA A 35 4.56 12.22 -23.68
C ALA A 35 5.61 11.16 -24.06
N LYS A 36 6.87 11.59 -24.22
CA LYS A 36 8.03 10.72 -24.30
C LYS A 36 8.81 10.83 -23.00
N TYR A 37 9.14 9.70 -22.38
CA TYR A 37 9.93 9.68 -21.16
C TYR A 37 11.32 9.11 -21.45
N GLN A 38 12.34 9.67 -20.81
CA GLN A 38 13.71 9.15 -20.79
C GLN A 38 14.00 8.56 -19.42
N GLY A 39 14.18 7.24 -19.37
CA GLY A 39 14.59 6.53 -18.17
C GLY A 39 16.10 6.34 -18.11
N PHE A 40 16.55 5.46 -17.23
CA PHE A 40 17.94 5.02 -17.15
C PHE A 40 18.01 3.52 -16.90
N MET A 41 19.11 2.90 -17.30
CA MET A 41 19.37 1.49 -17.04
C MET A 41 20.45 1.37 -15.96
N ASP A 42 20.17 0.56 -14.94
CA ASP A 42 21.21 0.09 -14.04
C ASP A 42 22.00 -1.03 -14.75
N THR A 43 23.27 -0.76 -15.06
CA THR A 43 24.16 -1.70 -15.74
C THR A 43 24.63 -2.87 -14.87
N ALA A 44 24.56 -2.74 -13.54
CA ALA A 44 24.92 -3.83 -12.62
C ALA A 44 23.81 -4.88 -12.57
N THR A 45 22.55 -4.45 -12.67
CA THR A 45 21.39 -5.33 -12.57
C THR A 45 20.73 -5.60 -13.92
N ASN A 46 21.06 -4.88 -14.99
CA ASN A 46 20.36 -4.92 -16.29
C ASN A 46 18.85 -4.69 -16.14
N ILE A 47 18.49 -3.70 -15.32
CA ILE A 47 17.11 -3.29 -15.10
C ILE A 47 16.97 -1.83 -15.50
N THR A 48 16.02 -1.57 -16.40
CA THR A 48 15.68 -0.21 -16.80
C THR A 48 14.59 0.34 -15.89
N GLN A 49 14.75 1.60 -15.51
CA GLN A 49 13.90 2.32 -14.58
C GLN A 49 13.40 3.60 -15.22
N PHE A 50 12.09 3.83 -15.09
CA PHE A 50 11.43 5.10 -15.36
C PHE A 50 10.83 5.57 -14.05
N LEU A 51 11.42 6.59 -13.45
CA LEU A 51 11.00 7.13 -12.16
C LEU A 51 10.28 8.46 -12.38
N GLY A 52 9.05 8.58 -11.89
CA GLY A 52 8.26 9.82 -12.00
C GLY A 52 7.52 10.00 -13.33
N VAL A 53 6.99 8.93 -13.91
CA VAL A 53 6.08 9.00 -15.07
C VAL A 53 4.72 9.53 -14.61
N ARG A 54 4.27 10.66 -15.16
CA ARG A 54 2.98 11.27 -14.80
C ARG A 54 1.85 10.46 -15.40
N TYR A 55 1.02 9.81 -14.59
CA TYR A 55 -0.12 9.04 -15.10
C TYR A 55 -1.43 9.82 -15.12
N ALA A 56 -1.53 10.93 -14.36
CA ALA A 56 -2.70 11.81 -14.30
C ALA A 56 -2.28 13.28 -14.23
N ALA A 57 -3.20 14.20 -14.57
CA ALA A 57 -3.00 15.63 -14.40
C ALA A 57 -2.78 15.99 -12.91
N PRO A 58 -1.98 17.03 -12.61
CA PRO A 58 -1.82 17.53 -11.24
C PRO A 58 -3.20 17.79 -10.59
N PRO A 59 -3.51 17.22 -9.41
CA PRO A 59 -4.83 17.34 -8.78
C PRO A 59 -4.97 18.66 -7.99
N ILE A 60 -4.58 19.77 -8.61
CA ILE A 60 -4.53 21.11 -8.01
C ILE A 60 -5.65 22.01 -8.52
N GLY A 61 -5.91 23.12 -7.81
CA GLY A 61 -6.92 24.09 -8.21
C GLY A 61 -8.31 23.44 -8.33
N ASP A 62 -8.97 23.58 -9.50
CA ASP A 62 -10.29 22.98 -9.68
C ASP A 62 -10.29 21.43 -9.63
N LEU A 63 -9.15 20.79 -9.92
CA LEU A 63 -9.02 19.32 -9.84
C LEU A 63 -8.89 18.79 -8.41
N ARG A 64 -8.71 19.68 -7.41
CA ARG A 64 -8.71 19.27 -6.00
C ARG A 64 -10.07 18.68 -5.62
N PHE A 65 -10.03 17.54 -4.92
CA PHE A 65 -11.19 16.72 -4.52
C PHE A 65 -12.04 16.18 -5.70
N ARG A 66 -11.48 16.13 -6.91
CA ARG A 66 -12.11 15.47 -8.06
C ARG A 66 -11.39 14.18 -8.43
N ALA A 67 -12.05 13.34 -9.20
CA ALA A 67 -11.42 12.19 -9.85
C ALA A 67 -10.21 12.64 -10.67
N PRO A 68 -9.16 11.82 -10.79
CA PRO A 68 -8.00 12.14 -11.63
C PRO A 68 -8.43 12.36 -13.08
N ALA A 69 -7.77 13.32 -13.73
CA ALA A 69 -7.96 13.63 -15.15
C ALA A 69 -6.75 13.17 -15.96
N ALA A 70 -6.95 12.98 -17.26
CA ALA A 70 -5.85 12.64 -18.17
C ALA A 70 -4.76 13.73 -18.13
N PRO A 71 -3.47 13.34 -18.14
CA PRO A 71 -2.38 14.30 -18.21
C PRO A 71 -2.41 15.08 -19.53
N ALA A 72 -1.83 16.27 -19.52
CA ALA A 72 -1.66 17.06 -20.74
C ALA A 72 -0.69 16.36 -21.71
N ASN A 73 -0.81 16.70 -23.00
CA ASN A 73 0.21 16.33 -23.97
C ASN A 73 1.46 17.18 -23.73
N GLU A 74 2.59 16.54 -23.44
CA GLU A 74 3.85 17.19 -23.15
C GLU A 74 4.79 17.08 -24.36
N PRO A 75 5.15 18.20 -25.01
CA PRO A 75 6.09 18.17 -26.12
C PRO A 75 7.51 17.83 -25.63
N GLY A 76 8.29 17.19 -26.49
CA GLY A 76 9.67 16.82 -26.18
C GLY A 76 9.80 15.58 -25.29
N VAL A 77 10.99 15.42 -24.70
CA VAL A 77 11.34 14.26 -23.87
C VAL A 77 11.40 14.70 -22.41
N GLN A 78 10.62 14.03 -21.57
CA GLN A 78 10.55 14.23 -20.12
C GLN A 78 11.56 13.33 -19.41
N VAL A 79 12.35 13.88 -18.50
CA VAL A 79 13.34 13.11 -17.75
C VAL A 79 12.64 12.35 -16.61
N ALA A 80 12.70 11.02 -16.65
CA ALA A 80 12.12 10.12 -15.67
C ALA A 80 13.22 9.30 -14.96
N THR A 81 14.21 9.98 -14.39
CA THR A 81 15.37 9.34 -13.76
C THR A 81 15.47 9.60 -12.25
N PHE A 82 14.48 10.28 -11.67
CA PHE A 82 14.44 10.61 -10.25
C PHE A 82 13.08 10.26 -9.67
N GLN A 83 13.06 9.90 -8.39
CA GLN A 83 11.83 9.59 -7.68
C GLN A 83 10.88 10.81 -7.73
N PRO A 84 9.57 10.59 -7.97
CA PRO A 84 8.61 11.68 -7.97
C PRO A 84 8.39 12.23 -6.57
N ASN A 85 7.74 13.38 -6.50
CA ASN A 85 7.19 13.87 -5.25
C ASN A 85 6.25 12.83 -4.62
N TRP A 86 6.30 12.71 -3.30
CA TRP A 86 5.23 12.06 -2.54
C TRP A 86 4.00 12.96 -2.42
N CYS A 87 2.85 12.36 -2.22
CA CYS A 87 1.62 13.09 -1.92
C CYS A 87 1.67 13.65 -0.49
N MET A 88 0.87 14.69 -0.23
CA MET A 88 0.68 15.28 1.11
C MET A 88 0.39 14.20 2.16
N GLN A 89 1.20 14.19 3.23
CA GLN A 89 1.19 13.15 4.27
C GLN A 89 0.50 13.67 5.53
N SER A 90 0.07 12.79 6.42
CA SER A 90 -0.34 13.10 7.80
C SER A 90 0.12 11.99 8.75
N GLY A 91 0.16 12.28 10.05
CA GLY A 91 0.25 11.25 11.09
C GLY A 91 -1.11 10.63 11.40
N ASP A 92 -1.07 9.44 12.00
CA ASP A 92 -2.20 8.70 12.57
C ASP A 92 -2.68 9.30 13.90
N GLY A 93 -3.78 8.79 14.45
CA GLY A 93 -4.33 9.24 15.72
C GLY A 93 -3.33 9.04 16.87
N THR A 94 -3.15 10.05 17.71
CA THR A 94 -2.12 10.02 18.79
C THR A 94 -2.70 10.17 20.19
N ASN A 95 -4.02 10.36 20.31
CA ASN A 95 -4.64 10.70 21.57
C ASN A 95 -5.07 9.45 22.36
N PRO A 96 -4.85 9.41 23.69
CA PRO A 96 -5.33 8.31 24.54
C PRO A 96 -6.86 8.17 24.58
N VAL A 97 -7.63 9.20 24.18
CA VAL A 97 -9.11 9.21 24.14
C VAL A 97 -9.60 9.91 22.86
N ASN A 98 -10.84 9.68 22.42
CA ASN A 98 -11.36 10.24 21.16
C ASN A 98 -11.21 11.79 21.08
N PRO A 99 -10.50 12.34 20.09
CA PRO A 99 -10.06 13.74 20.11
C PRO A 99 -11.00 14.75 19.46
N LEU A 100 -12.26 14.77 19.88
CA LEU A 100 -13.09 15.95 19.70
C LEU A 100 -12.54 17.22 20.47
N ARG A 101 -11.26 17.25 20.91
CA ARG A 101 -10.49 18.39 21.50
C ARG A 101 -8.95 18.31 21.19
N GLN A 102 -8.33 19.48 20.91
CA GLN A 102 -7.05 19.88 20.22
C GLN A 102 -5.65 19.47 20.83
N LYS A 103 -4.42 19.59 20.23
CA LYS A 103 -3.78 20.06 18.95
C LYS A 103 -2.28 19.59 18.83
N ARG A 104 -1.70 19.39 17.62
CA ARG A 104 -0.40 19.97 17.08
C ARG A 104 -0.01 19.43 15.65
N GLU A 105 0.86 20.17 14.94
CA GLU A 105 1.12 20.18 13.46
C GLU A 105 2.39 19.44 12.95
N ALA A 106 2.47 19.14 11.63
CA ALA A 106 3.61 18.56 10.87
C ALA A 106 3.73 19.08 9.40
N ALA A 107 4.88 18.81 8.74
CA ALA A 107 5.48 19.51 7.58
C ALA A 107 4.94 19.22 6.15
N GLN A 108 5.42 19.99 5.14
CA GLN A 108 4.85 20.21 3.79
C GLN A 108 5.43 19.32 2.66
N ALA A 109 4.56 18.80 1.78
CA ALA A 109 4.87 18.20 0.45
C ALA A 109 4.02 18.90 -0.64
N PRO A 110 4.30 18.79 -1.95
CA PRO A 110 3.44 19.40 -2.98
C PRO A 110 2.20 18.54 -3.31
N GLU A 111 1.08 19.18 -3.69
CA GLU A 111 -0.12 18.46 -4.18
C GLU A 111 0.06 17.78 -5.55
N ASP A 112 1.00 18.24 -6.37
CA ASP A 112 1.35 17.58 -7.63
C ASP A 112 2.18 16.32 -7.36
N CYS A 113 1.49 15.18 -7.26
CA CYS A 113 2.07 13.91 -6.84
C CYS A 113 1.59 12.67 -7.61
N LEU A 114 0.75 12.81 -8.65
CA LEU A 114 0.18 11.67 -9.39
C LEU A 114 1.14 11.09 -10.44
N PHE A 115 2.14 10.38 -9.93
CA PHE A 115 3.20 9.73 -10.70
C PHE A 115 3.28 8.24 -10.41
N LEU A 116 3.91 7.50 -11.32
CA LEU A 116 4.29 6.11 -11.14
C LEU A 116 5.74 5.88 -11.58
N ASN A 117 6.31 4.79 -11.08
CA ASN A 117 7.60 4.28 -11.51
C ASN A 117 7.39 2.96 -12.26
N VAL A 118 8.20 2.70 -13.30
CA VAL A 118 8.21 1.44 -14.05
C VAL A 118 9.61 0.83 -14.04
N TYR A 119 9.68 -0.46 -13.73
CA TYR A 119 10.91 -1.25 -13.69
C TYR A 119 10.74 -2.48 -14.57
N TYR A 120 11.69 -2.71 -15.48
CA TYR A 120 11.66 -3.90 -16.34
C TYR A 120 13.07 -4.42 -16.62
N PRO A 121 13.23 -5.75 -16.80
CA PRO A 121 14.49 -6.32 -17.23
C PRO A 121 14.77 -5.91 -18.68
N SER A 122 15.99 -5.47 -18.98
CA SER A 122 16.37 -5.01 -20.32
C SER A 122 17.66 -5.65 -20.81
N ASP A 123 17.90 -5.61 -22.11
CA ASP A 123 19.22 -5.89 -22.66
C ASP A 123 20.21 -4.74 -22.36
N ALA A 124 21.47 -4.90 -22.77
CA ALA A 124 22.51 -3.88 -22.56
C ALA A 124 22.25 -2.54 -23.26
N ALA A 125 21.27 -2.49 -24.18
CA ALA A 125 20.83 -1.27 -24.86
C ALA A 125 19.58 -0.64 -24.20
N GLY A 126 19.10 -1.17 -23.06
CA GLY A 126 17.90 -0.67 -22.38
C GLY A 126 16.59 -1.08 -23.06
N THR A 127 16.64 -2.02 -24.01
CA THR A 127 15.47 -2.42 -24.80
C THR A 127 14.50 -3.23 -23.94
N PRO A 128 13.19 -2.92 -23.96
CA PRO A 128 12.18 -3.75 -23.29
C PRO A 128 12.13 -5.20 -23.81
N PRO A 129 11.65 -6.15 -22.98
CA PRO A 129 11.43 -7.53 -23.41
C PRO A 129 10.52 -7.63 -24.64
N LYS A 130 10.91 -8.44 -25.63
CA LYS A 130 10.08 -8.72 -26.82
C LYS A 130 8.84 -9.54 -26.48
N LYS A 131 8.98 -10.48 -25.54
CA LYS A 131 7.86 -11.24 -24.98
C LYS A 131 7.28 -10.42 -23.83
N LEU A 132 5.98 -10.14 -23.88
CA LEU A 132 5.30 -9.44 -22.80
C LEU A 132 5.36 -10.29 -21.52
N LEU A 133 5.75 -9.65 -20.41
CA LEU A 133 5.92 -10.29 -19.10
C LEU A 133 4.73 -9.94 -18.18
N PRO A 134 4.31 -10.85 -17.26
CA PRO A 134 3.39 -10.50 -16.19
C PRO A 134 3.73 -9.17 -15.52
N THR A 135 2.70 -8.37 -15.22
CA THR A 135 2.86 -7.03 -14.65
C THR A 135 2.45 -7.04 -13.19
N LEU A 136 3.33 -6.61 -12.28
CA LEU A 136 2.98 -6.27 -10.91
C LEU A 136 2.65 -4.78 -10.83
N VAL A 137 1.54 -4.44 -10.19
CA VAL A 137 1.25 -3.07 -9.75
C VAL A 137 1.27 -3.04 -8.22
N TRP A 138 2.21 -2.29 -7.66
CA TRP A 138 2.39 -2.12 -6.22
C TRP A 138 1.67 -0.87 -5.70
N ILE A 139 0.87 -1.04 -4.66
CA ILE A 139 0.13 0.01 -3.94
C ILE A 139 0.69 0.11 -2.52
N HIS A 140 1.32 1.24 -2.20
CA HIS A 140 1.96 1.43 -0.90
C HIS A 140 0.94 1.54 0.26
N GLY A 141 1.37 1.13 1.45
CA GLY A 141 0.64 1.30 2.72
C GLY A 141 0.79 2.71 3.31
N GLY A 142 0.47 2.83 4.61
CA GLY A 142 0.54 4.08 5.38
C GLY A 142 -0.82 4.60 5.87
N GLY A 143 -1.78 3.71 6.11
CA GLY A 143 -3.07 4.08 6.72
C GLY A 143 -3.93 5.06 5.91
N TYR A 144 -3.66 5.19 4.60
CA TYR A 144 -4.20 6.24 3.73
C TYR A 144 -3.79 7.67 4.09
N LEU A 145 -2.86 7.85 5.03
CA LEU A 145 -2.34 9.13 5.49
C LEU A 145 -0.89 9.35 5.07
N GLY A 146 -0.14 8.28 4.87
CA GLY A 146 1.26 8.35 4.47
C GLY A 146 1.66 7.26 3.49
N GLY A 147 2.97 7.22 3.20
CA GLY A 147 3.59 6.30 2.25
C GLY A 147 3.93 6.97 0.92
N ALA A 148 4.87 6.35 0.21
CA ALA A 148 5.39 6.86 -1.05
C ALA A 148 6.01 5.75 -1.91
N ALA A 149 6.01 5.95 -3.23
CA ALA A 149 6.63 5.09 -4.22
C ALA A 149 8.13 4.80 -3.95
N ILE A 150 8.87 5.76 -3.38
CA ILE A 150 10.29 5.58 -3.03
C ILE A 150 10.52 4.47 -1.99
N GLY A 151 9.50 4.10 -1.21
CA GLY A 151 9.59 3.02 -0.23
C GLY A 151 9.63 1.61 -0.84
N ALA A 152 9.43 1.45 -2.16
CA ALA A 152 9.47 0.16 -2.83
C ALA A 152 10.27 0.24 -4.13
N SER A 153 11.52 -0.23 -4.10
CA SER A 153 12.32 -0.36 -5.33
C SER A 153 11.87 -1.59 -6.13
N GLY A 154 11.18 -1.38 -7.25
CA GLY A 154 10.70 -2.44 -8.13
C GLY A 154 11.80 -3.38 -8.66
N GLU A 155 13.05 -2.92 -8.64
CA GLU A 155 14.23 -3.69 -9.02
C GLU A 155 14.37 -5.01 -8.25
N ASP A 156 14.12 -4.98 -6.94
CA ASP A 156 14.23 -6.13 -6.05
C ASP A 156 13.28 -7.27 -6.48
N VAL A 157 12.07 -6.92 -6.90
CA VAL A 157 11.07 -7.89 -7.36
C VAL A 157 11.39 -8.38 -8.76
N VAL A 158 11.94 -7.55 -9.65
CA VAL A 158 12.40 -8.01 -10.98
C VAL A 158 13.51 -9.05 -10.84
N ILE A 159 14.48 -8.82 -9.95
CA ILE A 159 15.58 -9.77 -9.67
C ILE A 159 15.02 -11.08 -9.11
N ARG A 160 14.20 -11.02 -8.06
CA ARG A 160 13.62 -12.22 -7.41
C ARG A 160 12.56 -12.92 -8.23
N GLY A 161 11.96 -12.23 -9.19
CA GLY A 161 11.07 -12.77 -10.20
C GLY A 161 11.80 -13.40 -11.38
N ASN A 162 13.10 -13.67 -11.24
CA ASN A 162 13.94 -14.25 -12.29
C ASN A 162 13.85 -13.49 -13.61
N ARG A 163 13.64 -12.16 -13.55
CA ARG A 163 13.47 -11.29 -14.72
C ARG A 163 12.26 -11.65 -15.60
N GLU A 164 11.23 -12.24 -15.01
CA GLU A 164 9.98 -12.60 -15.70
C GLU A 164 8.80 -11.68 -15.31
N VAL A 165 9.08 -10.49 -14.80
CA VAL A 165 8.06 -9.53 -14.33
C VAL A 165 8.43 -8.09 -14.70
N VAL A 166 7.41 -7.29 -15.05
CA VAL A 166 7.48 -5.83 -15.07
C VAL A 166 6.82 -5.31 -13.80
N VAL A 167 7.44 -4.35 -13.12
CA VAL A 167 6.91 -3.78 -11.87
C VAL A 167 6.54 -2.32 -12.09
N VAL A 168 5.33 -1.97 -11.67
CA VAL A 168 4.83 -0.59 -11.63
C VAL A 168 4.54 -0.22 -10.19
N VAL A 169 5.09 0.90 -9.72
CA VAL A 169 4.89 1.42 -8.36
C VAL A 169 4.16 2.74 -8.46
N ILE A 170 2.98 2.88 -7.85
CA ILE A 170 2.13 4.06 -8.02
C ILE A 170 2.13 4.96 -6.78
N GLN A 171 1.99 6.27 -7.01
CA GLN A 171 1.52 7.23 -6.00
C GLN A 171 0.01 7.40 -6.10
N TYR A 172 -0.64 7.75 -4.99
CA TYR A 172 -2.06 8.13 -4.95
C TYR A 172 -2.30 9.16 -3.85
N ARG A 173 -3.34 10.00 -3.96
CA ARG A 173 -3.64 11.02 -2.94
C ARG A 173 -4.01 10.38 -1.60
N LEU A 174 -3.63 11.05 -0.52
CA LEU A 174 -3.75 10.60 0.87
C LEU A 174 -4.48 11.66 1.71
N GLY A 175 -4.84 11.32 2.94
CA GLY A 175 -5.39 12.26 3.89
C GLY A 175 -6.69 12.91 3.40
N VAL A 176 -6.90 14.16 3.81
CA VAL A 176 -7.99 15.03 3.31
C VAL A 176 -7.89 15.24 1.78
N PHE A 177 -6.70 15.15 1.17
CA PHE A 177 -6.55 15.37 -0.27
C PHE A 177 -7.11 14.21 -1.10
N GLY A 178 -7.03 12.98 -0.59
CA GLY A 178 -7.50 11.76 -1.27
C GLY A 178 -8.81 11.20 -0.75
N PHE A 179 -9.13 11.43 0.53
CA PHE A 179 -10.20 10.73 1.24
C PHE A 179 -11.12 11.68 2.03
N LEU A 180 -11.19 12.96 1.64
CA LEU A 180 -12.27 13.82 2.12
C LEU A 180 -13.61 13.29 1.60
N ALA A 181 -14.55 13.09 2.52
CA ALA A 181 -15.88 12.59 2.25
C ALA A 181 -16.95 13.55 2.80
N GLY A 182 -18.22 13.27 2.48
CA GLY A 182 -19.36 14.12 2.84
C GLY A 182 -20.27 14.40 1.65
N SER A 183 -21.50 14.80 1.95
CA SER A 183 -22.56 15.08 0.98
C SER A 183 -22.17 16.15 -0.03
N GLU A 184 -21.48 17.20 0.42
CA GLU A 184 -21.02 18.29 -0.46
C GLU A 184 -19.89 17.84 -1.39
N VAL A 185 -19.01 16.94 -0.93
CA VAL A 185 -17.99 16.31 -1.79
C VAL A 185 -18.66 15.44 -2.86
N LYS A 186 -19.70 14.66 -2.51
CA LYS A 186 -20.44 13.84 -3.48
C LYS A 186 -21.13 14.70 -4.55
N LYS A 187 -21.67 15.87 -4.18
CA LYS A 187 -22.37 16.78 -5.10
C LYS A 187 -21.43 17.53 -6.04
N ASN A 188 -20.33 18.06 -5.51
CA ASN A 188 -19.41 18.93 -6.25
C ASN A 188 -17.96 18.47 -6.05
N GLY A 189 -17.68 17.23 -6.41
CA GLY A 189 -16.39 16.57 -6.24
C GLY A 189 -16.50 15.07 -6.53
N ASN A 190 -15.53 14.31 -6.03
CA ASN A 190 -15.56 12.85 -6.06
C ASN A 190 -15.06 12.32 -4.72
N LEU A 191 -15.85 11.41 -4.13
CA LEU A 191 -15.45 10.64 -2.97
C LEU A 191 -14.32 9.67 -3.35
N ASN A 192 -13.57 9.21 -2.35
CA ASN A 192 -12.52 8.21 -2.53
C ASN A 192 -11.51 8.56 -3.64
N ALA A 193 -11.16 9.85 -3.78
CA ALA A 193 -10.29 10.35 -4.84
C ALA A 193 -8.96 9.58 -4.90
N GLY A 194 -8.41 9.17 -3.75
CA GLY A 194 -7.21 8.31 -3.67
C GLY A 194 -7.40 6.90 -4.25
N LEU A 195 -8.59 6.29 -4.14
CA LEU A 195 -8.87 5.02 -4.84
C LEU A 195 -9.09 5.24 -6.33
N LEU A 196 -9.71 6.37 -6.71
CA LEU A 196 -9.89 6.74 -8.12
C LEU A 196 -8.53 7.01 -8.80
N ASP A 197 -7.56 7.57 -8.07
CA ASP A 197 -6.16 7.70 -8.52
C ASP A 197 -5.56 6.33 -8.86
N GLN A 198 -5.75 5.35 -7.98
CA GLN A 198 -5.27 3.98 -8.19
C GLN A 198 -5.98 3.30 -9.37
N ASP A 199 -7.30 3.43 -9.50
CA ASP A 199 -8.06 2.91 -10.66
C ASP A 199 -7.57 3.54 -11.97
N PHE A 200 -7.31 4.86 -11.97
CA PHE A 200 -6.78 5.57 -13.13
C PHE A 200 -5.35 5.10 -13.47
N ALA A 201 -4.51 4.85 -12.47
CA ALA A 201 -3.19 4.27 -12.68
C ALA A 201 -3.27 2.84 -13.25
N LEU A 202 -4.21 2.00 -12.78
CA LEU A 202 -4.44 0.66 -13.34
C LEU A 202 -4.92 0.71 -14.79
N ARG A 203 -5.76 1.70 -15.15
CA ARG A 203 -6.16 1.94 -16.54
C ARG A 203 -4.99 2.41 -17.39
N TRP A 204 -4.14 3.29 -16.86
CA TRP A 204 -2.89 3.70 -17.51
C TRP A 204 -1.98 2.49 -17.78
N VAL A 205 -1.83 1.59 -16.80
CA VAL A 205 -1.07 0.34 -16.94
C VAL A 205 -1.64 -0.51 -18.07
N ASN A 206 -2.96 -0.75 -18.08
CA ASN A 206 -3.61 -1.52 -19.14
C ASN A 206 -3.41 -0.91 -20.54
N GLN A 207 -3.33 0.41 -20.65
CA GLN A 207 -3.16 1.12 -21.92
C GLN A 207 -1.69 1.21 -22.39
N HIS A 208 -0.73 1.24 -21.47
CA HIS A 208 0.63 1.67 -21.80
C HIS A 208 1.74 0.69 -21.40
N VAL A 209 1.50 -0.26 -20.49
CA VAL A 209 2.58 -1.09 -19.94
C VAL A 209 3.24 -2.01 -20.97
N SER A 210 2.54 -2.35 -22.07
CA SER A 210 3.11 -3.10 -23.19
C SER A 210 4.28 -2.39 -23.87
N LYS A 211 4.33 -1.06 -23.81
CA LYS A 211 5.46 -0.25 -24.30
C LYS A 211 6.73 -0.47 -23.46
N PHE A 212 6.58 -0.89 -22.22
CA PHE A 212 7.64 -1.25 -21.29
C PHE A 212 7.88 -2.77 -21.23
N GLY A 213 7.25 -3.54 -22.12
CA GLY A 213 7.34 -5.01 -22.17
C GLY A 213 6.48 -5.75 -21.15
N GLY A 214 5.53 -5.07 -20.49
CA GLY A 214 4.56 -5.71 -19.59
C GLY A 214 3.30 -6.18 -20.32
N ASP A 215 2.69 -7.24 -19.82
CA ASP A 215 1.46 -7.84 -20.34
C ASP A 215 0.26 -7.22 -19.59
N PRO A 216 -0.59 -6.40 -20.25
CA PRO A 216 -1.75 -5.79 -19.61
C PRO A 216 -2.83 -6.82 -19.24
N GLU A 217 -2.85 -8.01 -19.85
CA GLU A 217 -3.79 -9.08 -19.52
C GLU A 217 -3.34 -9.89 -18.30
N LYS A 218 -2.08 -9.72 -17.86
CA LYS A 218 -1.47 -10.43 -16.73
C LYS A 218 -1.06 -9.52 -15.59
N VAL A 219 -1.88 -8.51 -15.33
CA VAL A 219 -1.70 -7.60 -14.19
C VAL A 219 -2.06 -8.31 -12.87
N THR A 220 -1.17 -8.24 -11.90
CA THR A 220 -1.40 -8.60 -10.49
C THR A 220 -1.25 -7.33 -9.66
N ILE A 221 -2.25 -7.02 -8.82
CA ILE A 221 -2.14 -5.92 -7.85
C ILE A 221 -1.64 -6.45 -6.51
N TRP A 222 -0.74 -5.73 -5.87
CA TRP A 222 -0.22 -6.07 -4.54
C TRP A 222 -0.13 -4.81 -3.70
N GLY A 223 -0.61 -4.87 -2.47
CA GLY A 223 -0.34 -3.83 -1.50
C GLY A 223 -0.11 -4.38 -0.09
N GLN A 224 0.42 -3.50 0.74
CA GLN A 224 0.67 -3.75 2.16
C GLN A 224 -0.09 -2.74 3.03
N SER A 225 -0.60 -3.16 4.19
CA SER A 225 -1.37 -2.29 5.09
C SER A 225 -2.52 -1.58 4.35
N ALA A 226 -2.62 -0.25 4.36
CA ALA A 226 -3.59 0.49 3.56
C ALA A 226 -3.52 0.25 2.04
N GLY A 227 -2.37 -0.17 1.51
CA GLY A 227 -2.27 -0.66 0.15
C GLY A 227 -2.94 -2.02 -0.02
N ALA A 228 -2.87 -2.91 0.98
CA ALA A 228 -3.61 -4.16 1.01
C ALA A 228 -5.12 -3.91 1.19
N GLY A 229 -5.50 -2.91 1.99
CA GLY A 229 -6.86 -2.39 2.07
C GLY A 229 -7.35 -1.85 0.72
N SER A 230 -6.51 -1.10 0.01
CA SER A 230 -6.78 -0.64 -1.35
C SER A 230 -7.00 -1.80 -2.32
N VAL A 231 -6.15 -2.84 -2.28
CA VAL A 231 -6.34 -4.08 -3.06
C VAL A 231 -7.70 -4.70 -2.75
N LEU A 232 -8.10 -4.79 -1.48
CA LEU A 232 -9.44 -5.25 -1.10
C LEU A 232 -10.53 -4.38 -1.75
N GLN A 233 -10.40 -3.04 -1.75
CA GLN A 233 -11.38 -2.17 -2.40
C GLN A 233 -11.47 -2.43 -3.90
N HIS A 234 -10.34 -2.62 -4.60
CA HIS A 234 -10.32 -2.97 -6.03
C HIS A 234 -10.93 -4.36 -6.30
N VAL A 235 -10.74 -5.31 -5.39
CA VAL A 235 -11.36 -6.64 -5.47
C VAL A 235 -12.89 -6.54 -5.43
N ILE A 236 -13.46 -5.67 -4.57
CA ILE A 236 -14.92 -5.52 -4.45
C ILE A 236 -15.50 -4.38 -5.31
N ALA A 237 -14.64 -3.62 -5.99
CA ALA A 237 -15.05 -2.44 -6.76
C ALA A 237 -16.17 -2.76 -7.75
N HIS A 238 -17.14 -1.86 -7.83
CA HIS A 238 -18.34 -2.00 -8.67
C HIS A 238 -19.10 -3.32 -8.44
N GLY A 239 -19.09 -3.81 -7.18
CA GLY A 239 -19.73 -5.08 -6.82
C GLY A 239 -19.00 -6.31 -7.34
N GLY A 240 -17.67 -6.23 -7.47
CA GLY A 240 -16.80 -7.27 -8.01
C GLY A 240 -16.94 -7.45 -9.52
N LYS A 241 -17.23 -6.37 -10.24
CA LYS A 241 -17.47 -6.34 -11.70
C LYS A 241 -16.93 -5.08 -12.36
N THR A 242 -15.64 -4.82 -12.16
CA THR A 242 -14.96 -3.71 -12.86
C THR A 242 -14.83 -4.05 -14.34
N GLU A 243 -15.30 -3.15 -15.21
CA GLU A 243 -15.26 -3.31 -16.67
C GLU A 243 -14.48 -2.14 -17.33
N PRO A 244 -13.50 -2.42 -18.21
CA PRO A 244 -12.91 -3.74 -18.45
C PRO A 244 -12.17 -4.26 -17.21
N GLN A 245 -11.91 -5.57 -17.17
CA GLN A 245 -11.06 -6.17 -16.14
C GLN A 245 -9.68 -5.50 -16.13
N LEU A 246 -9.24 -5.02 -14.97
CA LEU A 246 -7.96 -4.31 -14.81
C LEU A 246 -6.82 -5.19 -14.29
N PHE A 247 -7.13 -6.31 -13.64
CA PHE A 247 -6.15 -7.24 -13.07
C PHE A 247 -6.72 -8.67 -12.99
N ARG A 248 -5.82 -9.67 -13.04
CA ARG A 248 -6.14 -11.09 -12.92
C ARG A 248 -5.83 -11.68 -11.55
N GLY A 249 -4.95 -11.07 -10.75
CA GLY A 249 -4.53 -11.57 -9.45
C GLY A 249 -4.41 -10.46 -8.41
N ALA A 250 -4.60 -10.81 -7.14
CA ALA A 250 -4.49 -9.89 -6.02
C ALA A 250 -3.56 -10.47 -4.93
N ILE A 251 -2.75 -9.61 -4.31
CA ILE A 251 -1.91 -9.93 -3.17
C ILE A 251 -2.14 -8.91 -2.06
N THR A 252 -2.34 -9.39 -0.83
CA THR A 252 -2.54 -8.54 0.36
C THR A 252 -1.56 -8.92 1.45
N SER A 253 -0.63 -8.02 1.78
CA SER A 253 0.25 -8.16 2.93
C SER A 253 -0.30 -7.34 4.09
N SER A 254 -0.92 -8.01 5.06
CA SER A 254 -1.65 -7.39 6.17
C SER A 254 -2.88 -6.59 5.67
N THR A 255 -3.91 -7.29 5.19
CA THR A 255 -5.17 -6.69 4.70
C THR A 255 -5.70 -5.67 5.71
N PHE A 256 -5.93 -4.42 5.31
CA PHE A 256 -6.35 -3.35 6.21
C PHE A 256 -7.80 -2.94 5.97
N LEU A 257 -8.66 -3.09 6.98
CA LEU A 257 -10.06 -2.69 6.92
C LEU A 257 -10.45 -1.92 8.20
N PRO A 258 -10.19 -0.60 8.26
CA PRO A 258 -10.70 0.25 9.34
C PRO A 258 -12.22 0.45 9.18
N SER A 259 -12.84 1.17 10.10
CA SER A 259 -14.24 1.60 9.94
C SER A 259 -14.43 2.39 8.63
N GLN A 260 -15.31 1.89 7.77
CA GLN A 260 -15.60 2.39 6.44
C GLN A 260 -17.09 2.76 6.33
N TYR A 261 -17.44 3.90 6.92
CA TYR A 261 -18.79 4.44 6.98
C TYR A 261 -19.35 4.80 5.60
N HIS A 262 -20.66 4.97 5.50
CA HIS A 262 -21.27 5.59 4.33
C HIS A 262 -20.89 7.07 4.26
N TYR A 263 -20.77 7.61 3.05
CA TYR A 263 -20.17 8.95 2.84
C TYR A 263 -20.92 10.10 3.52
N ASP A 264 -22.21 9.94 3.84
CA ASP A 264 -23.07 10.91 4.51
C ASP A 264 -23.41 10.51 5.96
N ASP A 265 -22.75 9.47 6.50
CA ASP A 265 -22.81 9.15 7.92
C ASP A 265 -22.18 10.26 8.76
N TYR A 266 -22.51 10.29 10.05
CA TYR A 266 -22.09 11.35 10.95
C TYR A 266 -20.57 11.52 11.06
N VAL A 267 -19.77 10.45 10.90
CA VAL A 267 -18.30 10.52 11.00
C VAL A 267 -17.70 11.26 9.79
N PRO A 268 -17.92 10.85 8.53
CA PRO A 268 -17.49 11.63 7.35
C PRO A 268 -17.99 13.07 7.34
N GLU A 269 -19.27 13.31 7.66
CA GLU A 269 -19.85 14.66 7.72
C GLU A 269 -19.18 15.53 8.80
N TRP A 270 -18.85 14.94 9.95
CA TRP A 270 -18.11 15.63 10.99
C TRP A 270 -16.71 16.01 10.53
N ILE A 271 -15.98 15.08 9.89
CA ILE A 271 -14.64 15.34 9.32
C ILE A 271 -14.72 16.48 8.30
N PHE A 272 -15.69 16.44 7.38
CA PHE A 272 -15.91 17.50 6.40
C PHE A 272 -16.13 18.87 7.05
N LYS A 273 -16.97 18.93 8.10
CA LYS A 273 -17.21 20.15 8.86
C LYS A 273 -15.95 20.67 9.56
N GLN A 274 -15.08 19.78 10.07
CA GLN A 274 -13.80 20.19 10.63
C GLN A 274 -12.87 20.78 9.57
N VAL A 275 -12.82 20.19 8.37
CA VAL A 275 -12.04 20.74 7.25
C VAL A 275 -12.53 22.14 6.90
N LEU A 276 -13.84 22.34 6.74
CA LEU A 276 -14.41 23.68 6.50
C LEU A 276 -14.06 24.67 7.62
N THR A 277 -14.11 24.23 8.88
CA THR A 277 -13.84 25.08 10.04
C THR A 277 -12.37 25.50 10.09
N GLN A 278 -11.44 24.56 9.92
CA GLN A 278 -10.01 24.83 10.01
C GLN A 278 -9.45 25.58 8.80
N THR A 279 -10.19 25.62 7.69
CA THR A 279 -9.83 26.35 6.46
C THR A 279 -10.61 27.65 6.28
N ASN A 280 -11.42 28.06 7.27
CA ASN A 280 -12.30 29.23 7.21
C ASN A 280 -13.35 29.22 6.07
N CYS A 281 -13.74 28.05 5.59
CA CYS A 281 -14.74 27.89 4.53
C CYS A 281 -16.19 27.71 5.03
N THR A 282 -16.46 27.74 6.33
CA THR A 282 -17.81 27.52 6.91
C THR A 282 -18.86 28.55 6.50
N LYS A 283 -18.45 29.79 6.20
CA LYS A 283 -19.37 30.88 5.81
C LYS A 283 -19.40 31.11 4.30
N ALA A 284 -18.65 30.34 3.52
CA ALA A 284 -18.66 30.47 2.07
C ALA A 284 -20.01 30.01 1.51
N PRO A 285 -20.59 30.72 0.52
CA PRO A 285 -21.80 30.25 -0.17
C PRO A 285 -21.63 28.89 -0.85
N ASP A 286 -20.41 28.62 -1.34
CA ASP A 286 -19.97 27.33 -1.86
C ASP A 286 -18.72 26.89 -1.09
N GLY A 287 -18.91 25.96 -0.16
CA GLY A 287 -17.83 25.41 0.66
C GLY A 287 -16.77 24.67 -0.17
N MET A 288 -17.18 23.95 -1.22
CA MET A 288 -16.25 23.21 -2.08
C MET A 288 -15.41 24.16 -2.93
N ALA A 289 -16.02 25.18 -3.54
CA ALA A 289 -15.27 26.21 -4.26
C ALA A 289 -14.28 26.93 -3.34
N CYS A 290 -14.68 27.25 -2.10
CA CYS A 290 -13.77 27.80 -1.09
C CYS A 290 -12.59 26.84 -0.82
N LEU A 291 -12.85 25.56 -0.53
CA LEU A 291 -11.80 24.58 -0.25
C LEU A 291 -10.80 24.38 -1.40
N ARG A 292 -11.23 24.53 -2.65
CA ARG A 292 -10.33 24.48 -3.82
C ARG A 292 -9.44 25.73 -3.93
N ALA A 293 -9.90 26.87 -3.44
CA ALA A 293 -9.15 28.12 -3.41
C ALA A 293 -8.21 28.24 -2.20
N VAL A 294 -8.35 27.38 -1.18
CA VAL A 294 -7.49 27.36 0.01
C VAL A 294 -6.04 27.04 -0.39
N ASP A 295 -5.09 27.74 0.22
CA ASP A 295 -3.67 27.43 0.06
C ASP A 295 -3.35 26.02 0.56
N GLN A 296 -2.50 25.29 -0.16
CA GLN A 296 -2.18 23.89 0.17
C GLN A 296 -1.60 23.73 1.59
N ALA A 297 -0.85 24.71 2.09
CA ALA A 297 -0.27 24.64 3.43
C ALA A 297 -1.35 24.77 4.52
N VAL A 298 -2.36 25.62 4.31
CA VAL A 298 -3.51 25.75 5.23
C VAL A 298 -4.32 24.45 5.27
N LEU A 299 -4.60 23.88 4.09
CA LEU A 299 -5.30 22.60 4.00
C LEU A 299 -4.48 21.46 4.61
N GLN A 300 -3.16 21.47 4.45
CA GLN A 300 -2.25 20.49 5.04
C GLN A 300 -2.19 20.60 6.58
N THR A 301 -2.22 21.81 7.12
CA THR A 301 -2.38 22.03 8.56
C THR A 301 -3.69 21.43 9.06
N ALA A 302 -4.81 21.66 8.35
CA ALA A 302 -6.10 21.06 8.68
C ALA A 302 -6.06 19.52 8.60
N ASN A 303 -5.47 18.98 7.53
CA ASN A 303 -5.27 17.55 7.31
C ASN A 303 -4.56 16.88 8.50
N THR A 304 -3.45 17.49 8.94
CA THR A 304 -2.68 16.98 10.09
C THR A 304 -3.47 17.08 11.39
N ASN A 305 -4.02 18.26 11.69
CA ASN A 305 -4.74 18.51 12.93
C ASN A 305 -5.95 17.59 13.10
N ILE A 306 -6.66 17.27 12.02
CA ILE A 306 -7.83 16.38 12.06
C ILE A 306 -7.39 14.94 12.29
N ASN A 307 -6.42 14.43 11.54
CA ASN A 307 -6.04 13.03 11.62
C ASN A 307 -5.30 12.67 12.92
N THR A 308 -4.40 13.53 13.41
CA THR A 308 -3.71 13.28 14.70
C THR A 308 -4.65 13.40 15.89
N ALA A 309 -5.77 14.10 15.69
CA ALA A 309 -6.94 14.12 16.54
C ALA A 309 -7.86 12.90 16.31
N GLY A 310 -7.35 11.75 15.87
CA GLY A 310 -8.01 10.44 15.96
C GLY A 310 -7.64 9.68 17.24
N PHE A 311 -8.43 8.65 17.58
CA PHE A 311 -8.08 7.70 18.63
C PHE A 311 -6.73 7.04 18.30
N TYR A 312 -5.91 6.76 19.33
CA TYR A 312 -4.56 6.24 19.13
C TYR A 312 -4.52 5.05 18.15
N GLY A 313 -3.64 5.12 17.14
CA GLY A 313 -3.47 4.05 16.14
C GLY A 313 -4.62 3.90 15.15
N THR A 314 -5.58 4.84 15.11
CA THR A 314 -6.66 4.89 14.11
C THR A 314 -6.42 5.94 13.04
N PHE A 315 -7.15 5.79 11.92
CA PHE A 315 -7.02 6.63 10.73
C PHE A 315 -8.40 7.19 10.39
N LEU A 316 -8.53 8.52 10.29
CA LEU A 316 -9.83 9.17 10.12
C LEU A 316 -10.23 9.35 8.66
N THR A 317 -9.31 9.81 7.80
CA THR A 317 -9.55 9.95 6.36
C THR A 317 -9.18 8.66 5.65
N VAL A 318 -10.13 7.72 5.65
CA VAL A 318 -10.08 6.39 5.03
C VAL A 318 -11.15 6.29 3.92
N PRO A 319 -11.18 5.23 3.10
CA PRO A 319 -12.27 5.02 2.16
C PRO A 319 -13.66 5.03 2.82
N VAL A 320 -14.67 5.48 2.09
CA VAL A 320 -16.10 5.46 2.48
C VAL A 320 -16.93 4.64 1.50
N VAL A 321 -18.08 4.13 1.93
CA VAL A 321 -19.08 3.57 1.01
C VAL A 321 -19.69 4.73 0.22
N ASP A 322 -19.44 4.76 -1.09
CA ASP A 322 -19.83 5.86 -1.99
C ASP A 322 -21.02 5.54 -2.91
N GLY A 323 -21.47 4.29 -2.91
CA GLY A 323 -22.59 3.79 -3.72
C GLY A 323 -22.25 3.53 -5.21
N THR A 324 -20.99 3.67 -5.61
CA THR A 324 -20.52 3.62 -7.00
C THR A 324 -19.27 2.75 -7.17
N PHE A 325 -18.11 3.21 -6.68
CA PHE A 325 -16.88 2.42 -6.65
C PHE A 325 -16.97 1.38 -5.54
N ILE A 326 -17.30 1.83 -4.32
CA ILE A 326 -17.67 0.96 -3.20
C ILE A 326 -19.19 1.01 -3.05
N THR A 327 -19.87 -0.04 -3.52
CA THR A 327 -21.33 -0.07 -3.64
C THR A 327 -22.05 -0.30 -2.30
N GLN A 328 -21.37 -0.93 -1.35
CA GLN A 328 -21.87 -1.24 0.00
C GLN A 328 -20.67 -1.57 0.91
N ARG A 329 -20.92 -1.81 2.20
CA ARG A 329 -19.87 -2.18 3.17
C ARG A 329 -19.05 -3.39 2.70
N PRO A 330 -17.71 -3.34 2.83
CA PRO A 330 -16.83 -4.44 2.43
C PRO A 330 -17.20 -5.81 2.98
N THR A 331 -17.57 -5.95 4.26
CA THR A 331 -18.01 -7.23 4.84
C THR A 331 -19.17 -7.84 4.06
N LEU A 332 -20.19 -7.04 3.70
CA LEU A 332 -21.33 -7.49 2.90
C LEU A 332 -20.92 -7.83 1.46
N SER A 333 -20.00 -7.07 0.86
CA SER A 333 -19.51 -7.33 -0.49
C SER A 333 -18.75 -8.65 -0.57
N LEU A 334 -17.88 -8.92 0.41
CA LEU A 334 -17.09 -10.15 0.47
C LEU A 334 -17.96 -11.38 0.71
N LEU A 335 -18.99 -11.28 1.55
CA LEU A 335 -19.97 -12.36 1.76
C LEU A 335 -20.70 -12.79 0.48
N GLN A 336 -20.86 -11.88 -0.50
CA GLN A 336 -21.47 -12.24 -1.79
C GLN A 336 -20.56 -13.13 -2.64
N GLY A 337 -19.24 -13.13 -2.39
CA GLY A 337 -18.24 -13.86 -3.16
C GLY A 337 -18.13 -13.41 -4.62
N LYS A 338 -18.54 -12.17 -4.93
CA LYS A 338 -18.33 -11.52 -6.22
C LYS A 338 -17.06 -10.69 -6.12
N VAL A 339 -16.03 -11.09 -6.85
CA VAL A 339 -14.69 -10.50 -6.76
C VAL A 339 -14.14 -10.21 -8.14
N ASN A 340 -13.45 -9.09 -8.28
CA ASN A 340 -12.51 -8.86 -9.37
C ASN A 340 -11.25 -9.69 -9.12
N GLY A 341 -10.80 -10.42 -10.14
CA GLY A 341 -9.60 -11.25 -10.07
C GLY A 341 -9.85 -12.75 -9.88
N GLN A 342 -8.89 -13.54 -10.36
CA GLN A 342 -8.96 -14.99 -10.47
C GLN A 342 -8.32 -15.73 -9.30
N ALA A 343 -7.38 -15.11 -8.58
CA ALA A 343 -6.70 -15.71 -7.44
C ALA A 343 -6.24 -14.66 -6.44
N LEU A 344 -6.08 -15.09 -5.18
CA LEU A 344 -5.61 -14.27 -4.07
C LEU A 344 -4.45 -14.95 -3.34
N LEU A 345 -3.45 -14.17 -2.95
CA LEU A 345 -2.44 -14.54 -1.95
C LEU A 345 -2.47 -13.51 -0.83
N SER A 346 -2.78 -13.92 0.40
CA SER A 346 -2.79 -13.02 1.55
C SER A 346 -1.82 -13.49 2.63
N THR A 347 -1.04 -12.55 3.17
CA THR A 347 -0.21 -12.76 4.37
C THR A 347 -0.64 -11.83 5.49
N THR A 348 -0.39 -12.25 6.74
CA THR A 348 -0.53 -11.40 7.94
C THR A 348 0.70 -11.60 8.81
N ASN A 349 1.08 -10.60 9.57
CA ASN A 349 2.00 -10.75 10.69
C ASN A 349 1.24 -11.30 11.91
N VAL A 350 1.92 -11.99 12.84
CA VAL A 350 1.23 -12.52 14.03
C VAL A 350 0.76 -11.40 14.96
N ASN A 351 1.55 -10.33 15.11
CA ASN A 351 1.30 -9.24 16.06
C ASN A 351 0.93 -7.93 15.34
N GLU A 352 -0.10 -7.96 14.48
CA GLU A 352 -0.54 -6.78 13.71
C GLU A 352 -0.95 -5.59 14.58
N GLY A 353 -1.47 -5.82 15.78
CA GLY A 353 -2.11 -4.78 16.58
C GLY A 353 -1.18 -3.97 17.48
N ILE A 354 0.03 -4.45 17.77
CA ILE A 354 0.91 -3.86 18.81
C ILE A 354 1.25 -2.40 18.50
N ASP A 355 1.57 -2.08 17.26
CA ASP A 355 1.97 -0.72 16.87
C ASP A 355 0.82 0.29 16.96
N PHE A 356 -0.43 -0.18 16.99
CA PHE A 356 -1.65 0.63 16.95
C PHE A 356 -2.39 0.69 18.28
N VAL A 357 -1.81 0.13 19.35
CA VAL A 357 -2.31 0.26 20.71
C VAL A 357 -1.32 1.07 21.52
N ASN A 358 -1.84 2.00 22.33
CA ASN A 358 -1.00 2.74 23.26
C ASN A 358 -0.52 1.80 24.38
N GLN A 359 0.73 1.35 24.26
CA GLN A 359 1.34 0.37 25.18
C GLN A 359 1.49 0.87 26.63
N SER A 360 1.23 2.16 26.89
CA SER A 360 1.28 2.74 28.24
C SER A 360 -0.10 2.86 28.91
N VAL A 361 -1.20 2.64 28.17
CA VAL A 361 -2.57 2.76 28.67
C VAL A 361 -3.08 1.40 29.10
N LYS A 362 -3.57 1.31 30.33
CA LYS A 362 -4.24 0.11 30.84
C LYS A 362 -5.73 0.22 30.60
N THR A 363 -6.27 -0.66 29.76
CA THR A 363 -7.70 -0.74 29.46
C THR A 363 -8.05 -2.20 29.18
N THR A 364 -9.26 -2.60 29.54
CA THR A 364 -9.73 -3.96 29.23
C THR A 364 -10.08 -4.09 27.75
N ALA A 365 -10.13 -5.32 27.23
CA ALA A 365 -10.56 -5.57 25.85
C ALA A 365 -11.96 -5.00 25.53
N ALA A 366 -12.87 -5.01 26.52
CA ALA A 366 -14.21 -4.44 26.37
C ALA A 366 -14.18 -2.92 26.24
N GLU A 367 -13.49 -2.23 27.17
CA GLU A 367 -13.35 -0.78 27.14
C GLU A 367 -12.63 -0.32 25.87
N TYR A 368 -11.54 -0.99 25.49
CA TYR A 368 -10.82 -0.68 24.27
C TYR A 368 -11.70 -0.82 23.02
N ALA A 369 -12.48 -1.90 22.90
CA ALA A 369 -13.38 -2.08 21.75
C ALA A 369 -14.52 -1.05 21.73
N TYR A 370 -14.99 -0.61 22.89
CA TYR A 370 -15.97 0.46 23.02
C TYR A 370 -15.41 1.80 22.53
N ASP A 371 -14.15 2.11 22.86
CA ASP A 371 -13.46 3.33 22.41
C ASP A 371 -13.06 3.27 20.92
N LEU A 372 -12.68 2.09 20.44
CA LEU A 372 -12.29 1.86 19.05
C LEU A 372 -13.47 1.99 18.08
N PHE A 373 -14.65 1.47 18.44
CA PHE A 373 -15.83 1.46 17.57
C PHE A 373 -16.97 2.31 18.14
N PRO A 374 -17.18 3.54 17.64
CA PRO A 374 -18.06 4.52 18.28
C PRO A 374 -19.56 4.14 18.25
N ASN A 375 -19.97 3.16 17.44
CA ASN A 375 -21.35 2.66 17.42
C ASN A 375 -21.56 1.42 18.29
N PHE A 376 -20.53 0.93 18.99
CA PHE A 376 -20.68 -0.17 19.94
C PHE A 376 -21.43 0.30 21.18
N ARG A 377 -22.27 -0.59 21.74
CA ARG A 377 -22.87 -0.40 23.07
C ARG A 377 -22.18 -1.31 24.06
N ALA A 378 -22.53 -1.15 25.34
CA ALA A 378 -22.02 -2.00 26.42
C ALA A 378 -22.24 -3.51 26.21
N ILE A 379 -23.27 -3.89 25.43
CA ILE A 379 -23.54 -5.29 25.12
C ILE A 379 -22.46 -5.83 24.17
N GLU A 380 -22.20 -5.17 23.06
CA GLU A 380 -21.22 -5.63 22.07
C GLU A 380 -19.79 -5.61 22.65
N SER A 381 -19.40 -4.53 23.34
CA SER A 381 -18.10 -4.46 24.00
C SER A 381 -17.97 -5.50 25.13
N GLY A 382 -19.05 -5.80 25.86
CA GLY A 382 -19.09 -6.88 26.84
C GLY A 382 -18.83 -8.26 26.23
N VAL A 383 -19.34 -8.52 25.01
CA VAL A 383 -19.06 -9.76 24.26
C VAL A 383 -17.59 -9.82 23.86
N VAL A 384 -16.99 -8.71 23.42
CA VAL A 384 -15.53 -8.64 23.17
C VAL A 384 -14.76 -9.01 24.43
N GLY A 385 -15.08 -8.39 25.57
CA GLY A 385 -14.43 -8.72 26.85
C GLY A 385 -14.56 -10.19 27.25
N ALA A 386 -15.66 -10.87 26.87
CA ALA A 386 -15.81 -12.30 27.09
C ALA A 386 -14.98 -13.16 26.12
N LEU A 387 -14.91 -12.78 24.84
CA LEU A 387 -14.17 -13.51 23.80
C LEU A 387 -12.65 -13.46 23.97
N TYR A 388 -12.12 -12.36 24.52
CA TYR A 388 -10.68 -12.19 24.74
C TYR A 388 -10.21 -12.56 26.14
N ARG A 389 -11.15 -12.90 27.05
CA ARG A 389 -10.83 -13.25 28.44
C ARG A 389 -9.85 -14.42 28.53
N GLY A 390 -8.77 -14.22 29.29
CA GLY A 390 -7.77 -15.25 29.57
C GLY A 390 -6.73 -15.42 28.46
N LEU A 391 -6.78 -14.61 27.40
CA LEU A 391 -5.72 -14.52 26.41
C LEU A 391 -4.68 -13.51 26.90
N GLY A 392 -3.78 -13.91 27.79
CA GLY A 392 -2.75 -13.00 28.33
C GLY A 392 -3.31 -11.90 29.23
N ASP A 393 -2.50 -10.87 29.47
CA ASP A 393 -2.90 -9.68 30.24
C ASP A 393 -3.78 -8.73 29.41
N ASP A 394 -4.33 -7.69 30.06
CA ASP A 394 -5.25 -6.77 29.40
C ASP A 394 -4.61 -6.06 28.19
N LEU A 395 -3.33 -5.68 28.27
CA LEU A 395 -2.63 -5.06 27.16
C LEU A 395 -2.52 -6.02 25.98
N PHE A 396 -2.12 -7.27 26.21
CA PHE A 396 -2.09 -8.29 25.18
C PHE A 396 -3.48 -8.50 24.54
N GLN A 397 -4.55 -8.50 25.33
CA GLN A 397 -5.91 -8.62 24.81
C GLN A 397 -6.29 -7.43 23.92
N THR A 398 -5.92 -6.20 24.29
CA THR A 398 -6.18 -5.00 23.47
C THR A 398 -5.40 -5.02 22.16
N ASN A 399 -4.14 -5.47 22.19
CA ASN A 399 -3.33 -5.71 21.00
C ASN A 399 -4.00 -6.74 20.07
N LEU A 400 -4.58 -7.81 20.63
CA LEU A 400 -5.34 -8.78 19.85
C LEU A 400 -6.63 -8.19 19.27
N VAL A 401 -7.40 -7.40 20.03
CA VAL A 401 -8.61 -6.73 19.52
C VAL A 401 -8.27 -5.86 18.32
N GLN A 402 -7.24 -5.02 18.43
CA GLN A 402 -6.78 -4.15 17.34
C GLN A 402 -6.29 -4.95 16.13
N GLY A 403 -5.40 -5.93 16.34
CA GLY A 403 -4.84 -6.74 15.27
C GLY A 403 -5.90 -7.58 14.55
N GLU A 404 -6.82 -8.18 15.30
CA GLU A 404 -7.83 -9.07 14.75
C GLU A 404 -8.95 -8.32 14.05
N SER A 405 -9.50 -7.27 14.67
CA SER A 405 -10.64 -6.54 14.08
C SER A 405 -10.25 -5.73 12.84
N ILE A 406 -9.01 -5.24 12.75
CA ILE A 406 -8.58 -4.33 11.68
C ILE A 406 -7.77 -5.03 10.58
N PHE A 407 -7.06 -6.13 10.89
CA PHE A 407 -6.13 -6.77 9.94
C PHE A 407 -6.38 -8.27 9.71
N ILE A 408 -6.34 -9.07 10.77
CA ILE A 408 -6.33 -10.54 10.66
C ILE A 408 -7.70 -11.06 10.23
N CYS A 409 -8.79 -10.64 10.85
CA CYS A 409 -10.13 -11.10 10.47
C CYS A 409 -10.58 -10.60 9.08
N PRO A 410 -10.33 -9.34 8.69
CA PRO A 410 -10.53 -8.89 7.31
C PRO A 410 -9.83 -9.74 6.25
N THR A 411 -8.64 -10.27 6.57
CA THR A 411 -7.95 -11.22 5.69
C THR A 411 -8.79 -12.49 5.48
N TYR A 412 -9.41 -13.05 6.52
CA TYR A 412 -10.26 -14.24 6.37
C TYR A 412 -11.55 -13.97 5.58
N TYR A 413 -12.15 -12.80 5.71
CA TYR A 413 -13.31 -12.41 4.88
C TYR A 413 -12.93 -12.40 3.40
N LEU A 414 -11.76 -11.82 3.10
CA LEU A 414 -11.22 -11.76 1.75
C LEU A 414 -10.89 -13.15 1.20
N LEU A 415 -10.26 -14.03 1.98
CA LEU A 415 -9.99 -15.42 1.58
C LEU A 415 -11.27 -16.17 1.20
N ASN A 416 -12.29 -16.10 2.06
CA ASN A 416 -13.58 -16.77 1.84
C ASN A 416 -14.30 -16.27 0.57
N ALA A 417 -14.17 -14.98 0.24
CA ALA A 417 -14.75 -14.42 -0.98
C ALA A 417 -14.19 -15.04 -2.28
N PHE A 418 -12.96 -15.57 -2.24
CA PHE A 418 -12.32 -16.23 -3.39
C PHE A 418 -12.68 -17.71 -3.56
N ARG A 419 -13.41 -18.33 -2.61
CA ARG A 419 -13.97 -19.69 -2.71
C ARG A 419 -12.97 -20.76 -3.15
N GLY A 420 -11.94 -21.00 -2.34
CA GLY A 420 -10.91 -21.99 -2.64
C GLY A 420 -9.86 -21.59 -3.70
N ARG A 421 -9.88 -20.36 -4.20
CA ARG A 421 -8.85 -19.81 -5.12
C ARG A 421 -7.85 -18.89 -4.41
N ALA A 422 -7.71 -19.03 -3.10
CA ALA A 422 -6.84 -18.19 -2.28
C ALA A 422 -5.74 -19.00 -1.61
N PHE A 423 -4.65 -18.32 -1.23
CA PHE A 423 -3.59 -18.85 -0.38
C PHE A 423 -3.43 -17.93 0.84
N LYS A 424 -3.33 -18.51 2.04
CA LYS A 424 -3.09 -17.77 3.28
C LYS A 424 -1.73 -18.12 3.86
N GLY A 425 -0.97 -17.10 4.24
CA GLY A 425 0.30 -17.21 4.94
C GLY A 425 0.30 -16.38 6.23
N GLU A 426 1.16 -16.75 7.17
CA GLU A 426 1.37 -16.06 8.43
C GLU A 426 2.87 -15.88 8.66
N PHE A 427 3.28 -14.63 8.80
CA PHE A 427 4.64 -14.24 9.16
C PHE A 427 4.76 -14.17 10.68
N ALA A 428 5.63 -14.99 11.24
CA ALA A 428 5.75 -15.22 12.67
C ALA A 428 7.19 -15.12 13.19
N VAL A 429 8.13 -14.62 12.38
CA VAL A 429 9.50 -14.37 12.84
C VAL A 429 9.47 -13.26 13.89
N PRO A 430 9.82 -13.52 15.17
CA PRO A 430 9.65 -12.52 16.23
C PRO A 430 10.46 -11.24 15.97
N PRO A 431 9.90 -10.05 16.27
CA PRO A 431 8.64 -9.84 16.99
C PRO A 431 7.36 -9.95 16.11
N ALA A 432 7.49 -10.04 14.79
CA ALA A 432 6.37 -10.18 13.85
C ALA A 432 5.31 -9.09 14.02
N LEU A 433 5.75 -7.84 14.16
CA LEU A 433 4.92 -6.65 14.21
C LEU A 433 4.36 -6.32 12.83
N HIS A 434 3.46 -5.34 12.76
CA HIS A 434 2.88 -4.92 11.49
C HIS A 434 3.98 -4.42 10.55
N SER A 435 4.04 -5.00 9.34
CA SER A 435 5.06 -4.70 8.30
C SER A 435 6.47 -5.25 8.55
N ASP A 436 6.71 -6.06 9.59
CA ASP A 436 8.03 -6.70 9.77
C ASP A 436 8.41 -7.64 8.60
N ASP A 437 7.40 -8.13 7.87
CA ASP A 437 7.56 -8.92 6.65
C ASP A 437 8.05 -8.10 5.44
N TYR A 438 7.94 -6.77 5.47
CA TYR A 438 8.22 -5.87 4.35
C TYR A 438 9.63 -6.02 3.78
N LEU A 439 10.64 -6.08 4.65
CA LEU A 439 12.05 -6.16 4.24
C LEU A 439 12.38 -7.48 3.52
N TYR A 440 11.52 -8.49 3.61
CA TYR A 440 11.73 -9.76 2.92
C TYR A 440 11.33 -9.70 1.44
N TYR A 441 10.44 -8.79 1.04
CA TYR A 441 10.08 -8.58 -0.37
C TYR A 441 10.50 -7.22 -0.94
N TRP A 442 10.68 -6.19 -0.10
CA TRP A 442 11.22 -4.86 -0.45
C TRP A 442 12.37 -4.45 0.48
N PRO A 443 13.56 -5.09 0.37
CA PRO A 443 14.69 -4.79 1.24
C PRO A 443 15.24 -3.38 1.04
N ASN A 444 15.16 -2.80 -0.17
CA ASN A 444 15.74 -1.49 -0.49
C ASN A 444 17.21 -1.36 -0.05
N GLY A 445 18.00 -2.43 -0.23
CA GLY A 445 19.41 -2.50 0.22
C GLY A 445 19.61 -2.74 1.72
N VAL A 446 18.55 -2.91 2.50
CA VAL A 446 18.60 -3.21 3.95
C VAL A 446 18.34 -4.70 4.18
N ALA A 447 19.22 -5.35 4.95
CA ALA A 447 19.04 -6.74 5.33
C ALA A 447 17.93 -6.87 6.41
N PRO A 448 17.04 -7.87 6.32
CA PRO A 448 15.99 -8.06 7.31
C PRO A 448 16.54 -8.58 8.65
N PRO A 449 15.81 -8.41 9.78
CA PRO A 449 16.26 -8.82 11.11
C PRO A 449 16.66 -10.31 11.21
N PHE A 450 15.87 -11.20 10.61
CA PHE A 450 16.27 -12.60 10.41
C PHE A 450 16.86 -12.76 9.00
N ASN A 451 18.17 -12.49 8.89
CA ASN A 451 18.92 -12.54 7.65
C ASN A 451 19.38 -13.98 7.32
N ASN A 452 18.42 -14.84 6.98
CA ASN A 452 18.68 -16.20 6.54
C ASN A 452 18.32 -16.35 5.06
N LYS A 453 19.30 -16.71 4.22
CA LYS A 453 19.13 -16.79 2.77
C LYS A 453 18.00 -17.73 2.34
N ASP A 454 17.96 -18.94 2.89
CA ASP A 454 16.94 -19.93 2.50
C ASP A 454 15.53 -19.47 2.88
N PHE A 455 15.40 -18.79 4.02
CA PHE A 455 14.14 -18.18 4.44
C PHE A 455 13.73 -17.03 3.51
N ILE A 456 14.64 -16.08 3.25
CA ILE A 456 14.39 -14.91 2.41
C ILE A 456 13.98 -15.36 1.00
N ASP A 457 14.73 -16.29 0.42
CA ASP A 457 14.44 -16.83 -0.91
C ASP A 457 13.08 -17.53 -0.94
N ALA A 458 12.78 -18.35 0.07
CA ALA A 458 11.50 -19.04 0.15
C ALA A 458 10.32 -18.08 0.35
N PHE A 459 10.45 -17.06 1.21
CA PHE A 459 9.37 -16.09 1.46
C PHE A 459 9.12 -15.20 0.26
N ALA A 460 10.17 -14.59 -0.30
CA ALA A 460 10.04 -13.65 -1.40
C ALA A 460 9.56 -14.33 -2.70
N GLN A 461 10.01 -15.56 -2.96
CA GLN A 461 9.63 -16.29 -4.16
C GLN A 461 8.15 -16.64 -4.22
N VAL A 462 7.45 -16.76 -3.08
CA VAL A 462 6.01 -17.01 -3.05
C VAL A 462 5.29 -15.92 -3.85
N PHE A 463 5.61 -14.66 -3.59
CA PHE A 463 4.98 -13.52 -4.23
C PHE A 463 5.33 -13.46 -5.72
N THR A 464 6.60 -13.63 -6.08
CA THR A 464 7.01 -13.56 -7.48
C THR A 464 6.48 -14.73 -8.31
N SER A 465 6.47 -15.94 -7.74
CA SER A 465 5.85 -17.11 -8.38
C SER A 465 4.35 -16.89 -8.58
N PHE A 466 3.66 -16.32 -7.59
CA PHE A 466 2.25 -15.97 -7.72
C PHE A 466 2.00 -14.89 -8.79
N ILE A 467 2.80 -13.84 -8.88
CA ILE A 467 2.66 -12.80 -9.91
C ILE A 467 2.75 -13.41 -11.32
N VAL A 468 3.74 -14.29 -11.53
CA VAL A 468 3.98 -14.92 -12.83
C VAL A 468 2.88 -15.93 -13.16
N ASN A 469 2.49 -16.75 -12.17
CA ASN A 469 1.74 -17.99 -12.41
C ASN A 469 0.32 -18.04 -11.82
N LEU A 470 -0.07 -17.07 -10.98
CA LEU A 470 -1.21 -17.13 -10.05
C LEU A 470 -1.20 -18.35 -9.10
N ASP A 471 -0.01 -18.93 -8.88
CA ASP A 471 0.19 -20.11 -8.04
C ASP A 471 1.61 -20.06 -7.41
N PRO A 472 1.73 -19.95 -6.08
CA PRO A 472 3.03 -19.88 -5.42
C PRO A 472 3.79 -21.21 -5.48
N ASN A 473 3.14 -22.31 -5.86
CA ASN A 473 3.79 -23.62 -6.01
C ASN A 473 4.59 -23.75 -7.32
N LYS A 474 4.32 -22.90 -8.32
CA LYS A 474 5.08 -22.86 -9.57
C LYS A 474 6.35 -22.02 -9.39
N LYS A 475 7.29 -22.61 -8.66
CA LYS A 475 8.55 -21.97 -8.26
C LYS A 475 9.37 -21.51 -9.46
N LEU A 476 9.88 -20.29 -9.38
CA LEU A 476 10.82 -19.73 -10.37
C LEU A 476 12.27 -20.21 -10.16
N ALA A 477 12.60 -20.67 -8.95
CA ALA A 477 13.90 -21.25 -8.60
C ALA A 477 13.75 -22.26 -7.43
N PRO A 478 14.71 -23.19 -7.21
CA PRO A 478 14.66 -24.10 -6.06
C PRO A 478 14.68 -23.37 -4.71
N THR A 479 13.73 -23.69 -3.83
CA THR A 479 13.62 -23.13 -2.47
C THR A 479 13.11 -24.18 -1.50
N ILE A 480 13.30 -23.94 -0.20
CA ILE A 480 12.78 -24.79 0.90
C ILE A 480 11.27 -24.70 1.10
N LEU A 481 10.55 -23.90 0.30
CA LEU A 481 9.10 -23.74 0.38
C LEU A 481 8.40 -25.10 0.15
N PRO A 482 7.66 -25.66 1.12
CA PRO A 482 6.87 -26.86 0.89
C PRO A 482 5.66 -26.54 -0.02
N LYS A 483 4.95 -27.57 -0.48
CA LYS A 483 3.68 -27.37 -1.17
C LYS A 483 2.77 -26.49 -0.31
N TRP A 484 2.12 -25.50 -0.90
CA TRP A 484 1.16 -24.59 -0.28
C TRP A 484 -0.22 -24.90 -0.84
N ASN A 485 -1.10 -25.42 0.01
CA ASN A 485 -2.47 -25.73 -0.40
C ASN A 485 -3.30 -24.44 -0.46
N HIS A 486 -4.31 -24.44 -1.34
CA HIS A 486 -5.34 -23.41 -1.29
C HIS A 486 -5.98 -23.37 0.09
N TYR A 487 -6.31 -22.16 0.53
CA TYR A 487 -7.16 -21.97 1.69
C TYR A 487 -8.56 -22.49 1.36
N SER A 488 -9.02 -23.46 2.13
CA SER A 488 -10.36 -24.05 2.02
C SER A 488 -11.34 -23.31 2.91
N ASP A 489 -12.50 -22.95 2.37
CA ASP A 489 -13.58 -22.32 3.14
C ASP A 489 -13.98 -23.21 4.34
N GLY A 490 -14.10 -22.64 5.54
CA GLY A 490 -14.62 -23.30 6.74
C GLY A 490 -13.66 -23.41 7.95
N LEU A 491 -14.18 -23.92 9.07
CA LEU A 491 -13.42 -24.13 10.32
C LEU A 491 -12.29 -25.16 10.10
N GLY A 492 -11.06 -24.69 9.93
CA GLY A 492 -9.87 -25.54 9.82
C GLY A 492 -9.12 -25.47 8.48
N GLY A 493 -9.26 -24.37 7.73
CA GLY A 493 -8.39 -24.07 6.58
C GLY A 493 -6.89 -24.16 6.93
N THR A 494 -6.06 -24.45 5.93
CA THR A 494 -4.60 -24.50 6.09
C THR A 494 -3.95 -23.21 5.65
N GLU A 495 -2.96 -22.74 6.41
CA GLU A 495 -2.13 -21.60 6.05
C GLU A 495 -0.64 -21.94 6.17
N MET A 496 0.20 -21.19 5.46
CA MET A 496 1.65 -21.36 5.52
C MET A 496 2.22 -20.50 6.64
N LEU A 497 2.86 -21.14 7.62
CA LEU A 497 3.62 -20.46 8.67
C LEU A 497 5.05 -20.18 8.19
N PHE A 498 5.50 -18.94 8.34
CA PHE A 498 6.88 -18.50 8.14
C PHE A 498 7.48 -18.04 9.46
N ASN A 499 8.35 -18.85 10.05
CA ASN A 499 8.95 -18.58 11.36
C ASN A 499 10.43 -19.02 11.38
N LYS A 500 11.06 -18.91 12.54
CA LYS A 500 12.37 -19.48 12.87
C LYS A 500 12.31 -20.26 14.19
N THR A 501 13.24 -21.18 14.37
CA THR A 501 13.51 -21.80 15.67
C THR A 501 14.32 -20.86 16.57
N GLU A 502 14.43 -21.20 17.87
CA GLU A 502 15.29 -20.48 18.81
C GLU A 502 16.78 -20.48 18.39
N ASP A 503 17.25 -21.57 17.78
CA ASP A 503 18.60 -21.68 17.22
C ASP A 503 18.76 -21.05 15.81
N GLY A 504 17.76 -20.29 15.34
CA GLY A 504 17.85 -19.49 14.12
C GLY A 504 17.71 -20.26 12.81
N LYS A 505 17.08 -21.44 12.83
CA LYS A 505 16.77 -22.20 11.60
C LYS A 505 15.41 -21.80 11.04
N PRO A 506 15.25 -21.75 9.71
CA PRO A 506 13.96 -21.44 9.10
C PRO A 506 12.92 -22.53 9.40
N VAL A 507 11.70 -22.10 9.71
CA VAL A 507 10.52 -22.95 9.89
C VAL A 507 9.47 -22.49 8.88
N ILE A 508 9.32 -23.24 7.80
CA ILE A 508 8.31 -22.99 6.77
C ILE A 508 7.46 -24.25 6.63
N LYS A 509 6.21 -24.19 7.09
CA LYS A 509 5.31 -25.36 7.13
C LYS A 509 3.86 -24.96 7.08
N GLN A 510 3.02 -25.88 6.60
CA GLN A 510 1.58 -25.71 6.72
C GLN A 510 1.12 -25.91 8.17
N VAL A 511 0.20 -25.08 8.61
CA VAL A 511 -0.50 -25.17 9.88
C VAL A 511 -2.00 -25.07 9.65
N LYS A 512 -2.80 -25.53 10.61
CA LYS A 512 -4.25 -25.30 10.61
C LYS A 512 -4.54 -23.96 11.25
N THR A 513 -5.45 -23.20 10.66
CA THR A 513 -5.94 -21.97 11.27
C THR A 513 -6.61 -22.25 12.60
N GLY A 514 -6.31 -21.43 13.60
CA GLY A 514 -6.82 -21.59 14.96
C GLY A 514 -8.33 -21.41 15.05
N LEU A 515 -9.05 -22.42 15.54
CA LEU A 515 -10.51 -22.38 15.65
C LEU A 515 -11.03 -21.24 16.53
N LYS A 516 -10.30 -20.91 17.61
CA LYS A 516 -10.64 -19.79 18.50
C LYS A 516 -10.47 -18.42 17.84
N LEU A 517 -9.49 -18.28 16.95
CA LEU A 517 -9.35 -17.07 16.13
C LEU A 517 -10.53 -16.95 15.16
N LEU A 518 -10.89 -18.03 14.46
CA LEU A 518 -12.04 -18.02 13.55
C LEU A 518 -13.37 -17.71 14.27
N GLU A 519 -13.57 -18.21 15.49
CA GLU A 519 -14.73 -17.86 16.33
C GLU A 519 -14.80 -16.34 16.59
N ARG A 520 -13.67 -15.70 16.91
CA ARG A 520 -13.60 -14.25 17.08
C ARG A 520 -13.80 -13.50 15.76
N CYS A 521 -13.27 -14.00 14.65
CA CYS A 521 -13.48 -13.39 13.34
C CYS A 521 -14.94 -13.46 12.87
N LEU A 522 -15.66 -14.53 13.19
CA LEU A 522 -17.10 -14.63 12.95
C LEU A 522 -17.88 -13.61 13.77
N PHE A 523 -17.48 -13.37 15.03
CA PHE A 523 -18.06 -12.29 15.83
C PHE A 523 -17.83 -10.94 15.14
N TRP A 524 -16.59 -10.59 14.79
CA TRP A 524 -16.26 -9.33 14.11
C TRP A 524 -17.04 -9.14 12.80
N GLU A 525 -17.20 -10.20 12.01
CA GLU A 525 -17.98 -10.16 10.76
C GLU A 525 -19.46 -9.88 11.05
N SER A 526 -20.02 -10.52 12.09
CA SER A 526 -21.43 -10.35 12.49
C SER A 526 -21.75 -8.95 12.99
N VAL A 527 -20.77 -8.23 13.54
CA VAL A 527 -20.91 -6.85 14.00
C VAL A 527 -20.37 -5.82 13.00
N GLY A 528 -20.08 -6.21 11.76
CA GLY A 528 -19.58 -5.33 10.70
C GLY A 528 -20.42 -4.06 10.51
N GLY A 529 -21.74 -4.16 10.71
CA GLY A 529 -22.62 -2.99 10.64
C GLY A 529 -22.45 -1.97 11.77
N LEU A 530 -21.89 -2.37 12.91
CA LEU A 530 -21.57 -1.50 14.05
C LEU A 530 -20.12 -1.03 14.00
N THR A 531 -19.18 -1.88 13.55
CA THR A 531 -17.78 -1.46 13.34
C THR A 531 -17.62 -0.56 12.11
N GLY A 532 -18.61 -0.53 11.22
CA GLY A 532 -18.57 0.20 9.96
C GLY A 532 -17.80 -0.53 8.87
N GLN A 533 -17.55 -1.84 8.99
CA GLN A 533 -16.74 -2.64 8.06
C GLN A 533 -17.58 -3.41 7.05
#